data_AF-A0A8R2D5A7-F1
#
_entry.id   AF-A0A8R2D5A7-F1
#
_cell.length_a   1.000
_cell.length_b   1.000
_cell.length_c   1.000
_cell.angle_alpha   90.00
_cell.angle_beta   90.00
_cell.angle_gamma   90.00
#
_symmetry.space_group_name_H-M   'P 1'
#
loop_
_entity.id
_entity.type
_entity.pdbx_description
1 polymer ?
#
loop_
_entity_poly.entity_id
_entity_poly.type
_entity_poly.pdbx_seq_one_letter_code
_entity_poly.pdbx_strand_id
1 'polypeptide(L)'
;MVQIRIVSASLQSPNLDLLTAVQLINGLKNALTKFRSDDNYFTSLYKKVLEVCNEHNIEISSVKKRKISKKINDSNTQYISTDKKSEMKHFVYFVVLDDLLNGIQERFSQETVDSYHCIWSSYKF
;
A
#
# COMPACT_ATOMS: atom_id res chain seq x y z
N MET A 1 5.62 4.83 8.64
CA MET A 1 4.77 5.83 9.35
C MET A 1 5.27 7.27 9.23
N VAL A 2 6.58 7.55 9.38
CA VAL A 2 7.12 8.93 9.38
C VAL A 2 6.81 9.70 8.08
N GLN A 3 6.92 9.06 6.92
CA GLN A 3 6.69 9.74 5.64
C GLN A 3 5.24 10.16 5.40
N ILE A 4 4.25 9.39 5.89
CA ILE A 4 2.82 9.76 5.79
C ILE A 4 2.55 11.01 6.63
N ARG A 5 3.14 11.11 7.84
CA ARG A 5 3.02 12.30 8.70
C ARG A 5 3.67 13.53 8.08
N ILE A 6 4.84 13.38 7.46
CA ILE A 6 5.53 14.49 6.79
C ILE A 6 4.70 15.00 5.61
N VAL A 7 4.19 14.09 4.76
CA VAL A 7 3.34 14.47 3.62
C VAL A 7 2.05 15.11 4.12
N SER A 8 1.39 14.52 5.11
CA SER A 8 0.15 15.09 5.66
C SER A 8 0.33 16.46 6.32
N ALA A 9 1.43 16.67 7.05
CA ALA A 9 1.73 17.97 7.66
C ALA A 9 2.11 19.02 6.62
N SER A 10 2.82 18.61 5.55
CA SER A 10 3.17 19.49 4.44
C SER A 10 1.91 19.89 3.65
N LEU A 11 0.99 18.95 3.40
CA LEU A 11 -0.27 19.21 2.69
C LEU A 11 -1.24 20.15 3.43
N GLN A 12 -1.07 20.33 4.74
CA GLN A 12 -1.92 21.19 5.58
C GLN A 12 -1.27 22.56 5.86
N SER A 13 -0.10 22.85 5.28
CA SER A 13 0.59 24.13 5.49
C SER A 13 -0.13 25.28 4.74
N PRO A 14 -0.30 26.46 5.35
CA PRO A 14 -0.96 27.61 4.72
C PRO A 14 -0.15 28.23 3.56
N ASN A 15 1.14 27.90 3.43
CA ASN A 15 2.04 28.36 2.36
C ASN A 15 2.30 27.29 1.30
N LEU A 16 1.43 26.27 1.23
CA LEU A 16 1.67 25.14 0.35
C LEU A 16 1.49 25.54 -1.12
N ASP A 17 2.59 25.52 -1.86
CA ASP A 17 2.55 25.56 -3.30
C ASP A 17 1.88 24.27 -3.82
N LEU A 18 0.76 24.44 -4.51
CA LEU A 18 -0.03 23.35 -5.08
C LEU A 18 0.82 22.45 -5.98
N LEU A 19 1.78 23.02 -6.72
CA LEU A 19 2.69 22.26 -7.56
C LEU A 19 3.58 21.34 -6.72
N THR A 20 4.17 21.87 -5.64
CA THR A 20 4.96 21.10 -4.68
C THR A 20 4.13 19.99 -4.00
N ALA A 21 2.87 20.26 -3.65
CA ALA A 21 1.95 19.28 -3.09
C ALA A 21 1.71 18.10 -4.04
N VAL A 22 1.39 18.39 -5.31
CA VAL A 22 1.17 17.39 -6.36
C VAL A 22 2.44 16.58 -6.62
N GLN A 23 3.62 17.21 -6.62
CA GLN A 23 4.89 16.52 -6.75
C GLN A 23 5.16 15.53 -5.61
N LEU A 24 4.86 15.91 -4.36
CA LEU A 24 5.01 15.03 -3.20
C LEU A 24 4.08 13.81 -3.28
N ILE A 25 2.83 14.01 -3.69
CA ILE A 25 1.85 12.94 -3.88
C ILE A 25 2.31 11.97 -4.97
N ASN A 26 2.77 12.49 -6.11
CA ASN A 26 3.32 11.67 -7.20
C ASN A 26 4.59 10.92 -6.77
N GLY A 27 5.46 11.56 -5.98
CA GLY A 27 6.63 10.92 -5.39
C GLY A 27 6.26 9.74 -4.49
N LEU A 28 5.26 9.93 -3.62
CA LEU A 28 4.74 8.89 -2.75
C LEU A 28 4.14 7.72 -3.54
N LYS A 29 3.31 8.01 -4.55
CA LYS A 29 2.73 7.00 -5.44
C LYS A 29 3.82 6.17 -6.12
N ASN A 30 4.85 6.84 -6.65
CA ASN A 30 5.98 6.16 -7.30
C ASN A 30 6.77 5.29 -6.31
N ALA A 31 6.96 5.74 -5.07
CA ALA A 31 7.64 4.95 -4.04
C ALA A 31 6.85 3.68 -3.67
N LEU A 32 5.54 3.80 -3.47
CA LEU A 32 4.66 2.67 -3.17
C LEU A 32 4.61 1.66 -4.33
N THR A 33 4.56 2.13 -5.57
CA THR A 33 4.63 1.26 -6.75
C THR A 33 5.97 0.53 -6.83
N LYS A 34 7.09 1.21 -6.54
CA LYS A 34 8.41 0.57 -6.47
C LYS A 34 8.47 -0.51 -5.40
N PHE A 35 7.86 -0.30 -4.24
CA PHE A 35 7.78 -1.32 -3.18
C PHE A 35 6.97 -2.56 -3.58
N ARG A 36 6.04 -2.42 -4.53
CA ARG A 36 5.30 -3.55 -5.12
C ARG A 36 6.15 -4.30 -6.15
N SER A 37 6.93 -3.58 -6.97
CA SER A 37 7.75 -4.17 -8.03
C SER A 37 9.07 -4.77 -7.55
N ASP A 38 9.64 -4.25 -6.44
CA ASP A 38 10.91 -4.72 -5.91
C ASP A 38 10.74 -5.82 -4.86
N ASP A 39 10.99 -7.05 -5.29
CA ASP A 39 10.95 -8.25 -4.44
C ASP A 39 12.04 -8.29 -3.35
N ASN A 40 13.14 -7.57 -3.54
CA ASN A 40 14.22 -7.51 -2.56
C ASN A 40 13.81 -6.69 -1.34
N TYR A 41 13.04 -5.62 -1.55
CA TYR A 41 12.56 -4.77 -0.47
C TYR A 41 11.71 -5.58 0.52
N PHE A 42 10.73 -6.33 0.02
CA PHE A 42 9.90 -7.20 0.85
C PHE A 42 10.74 -8.25 1.60
N THR A 43 11.72 -8.85 0.94
CA THR A 43 12.60 -9.85 1.58
C THR A 43 13.40 -9.24 2.74
N SER A 44 13.92 -8.03 2.56
CA SER A 44 14.65 -7.32 3.62
C SER A 44 13.74 -6.92 4.79
N LEU A 45 12.52 -6.46 4.50
CA LEU A 45 11.51 -6.12 5.50
C LEU A 45 11.10 -7.35 6.31
N TYR A 46 10.83 -8.46 5.63
CA TYR A 46 10.46 -9.71 6.27
C TYR A 46 11.57 -10.22 7.21
N LYS A 47 12.85 -10.13 6.81
CA LYS A 47 13.98 -10.48 7.67
C LYS A 47 14.03 -9.63 8.94
N LYS A 48 13.87 -8.31 8.83
CA LYS A 48 13.82 -7.41 10.01
C LYS A 48 12.67 -7.76 10.95
N VAL A 49 11.51 -8.11 10.40
CA VAL A 49 10.37 -8.55 11.21
C VAL A 49 10.70 -9.86 11.93
N LEU A 50 11.35 -10.81 11.25
CA LEU A 50 11.81 -12.06 11.90
C LEU A 50 12.80 -11.79 13.03
N GLU A 51 13.76 -10.88 12.84
CA GLU A 51 14.72 -10.48 13.87
C GLU A 51 14.01 -9.94 15.11
N VAL A 52 13.06 -9.00 14.93
CA VAL A 52 12.26 -8.44 16.03
C VAL A 52 11.39 -9.51 16.71
N CYS A 53 10.77 -10.41 15.94
CA CYS A 53 10.00 -11.52 16.51
C CYS A 53 10.88 -12.45 17.35
N ASN A 54 12.11 -12.73 16.90
CA ASN A 54 13.07 -13.54 17.65
C ASN A 54 13.52 -12.84 18.94
N GLU A 55 13.80 -11.54 18.89
CA GLU A 55 14.16 -10.73 20.08
C GLU A 55 13.06 -10.77 21.15
N HIS A 56 11.80 -10.76 20.72
CA HIS A 56 10.64 -10.78 21.62
C HIS A 56 10.09 -12.19 21.91
N ASN A 57 10.77 -13.26 21.49
CA ASN A 57 10.30 -14.65 21.63
C ASN A 57 8.87 -14.88 21.09
N ILE A 58 8.51 -14.21 19.99
CA ILE A 58 7.20 -14.35 19.34
C ILE A 58 7.25 -15.56 18.39
N GLU A 59 6.49 -16.60 18.72
CA GLU A 59 6.43 -17.80 17.90
C GLU A 59 5.60 -17.57 16.62
N ILE A 60 6.22 -17.79 15.45
CA ILE A 60 5.56 -17.62 14.15
C ILE A 60 4.85 -18.90 13.78
N SER A 61 3.52 -18.89 13.87
CA SER A 61 2.68 -20.03 13.47
C SER A 61 2.89 -20.45 12.01
N SER A 62 2.86 -21.76 11.78
CA SER A 62 2.90 -22.34 10.44
C SER A 62 1.64 -22.02 9.63
N VAL A 63 1.77 -22.03 8.30
CA VAL A 63 0.65 -21.77 7.38
C VAL A 63 -0.44 -22.82 7.59
N LYS A 64 -1.60 -22.41 8.13
CA LYS A 64 -2.76 -23.30 8.27
C LYS A 64 -3.36 -23.56 6.90
N LYS A 65 -3.18 -24.78 6.38
CA LYS A 65 -3.86 -25.21 5.16
C LYS A 65 -5.37 -25.29 5.43
N ARG A 66 -6.13 -24.45 4.74
CA ARG A 66 -7.60 -24.49 4.80
C ARG A 66 -8.08 -25.82 4.18
N LYS A 67 -9.01 -26.51 4.83
CA LYS A 67 -9.63 -27.72 4.27
C LYS A 67 -10.57 -27.29 3.15
N ILE A 68 -10.30 -27.69 1.91
CA ILE A 68 -11.11 -27.35 0.75
C ILE A 68 -11.97 -28.56 0.39
N SER A 69 -13.26 -28.31 0.13
CA SER A 69 -14.18 -29.32 -0.40
C SER A 69 -13.81 -29.60 -1.85
N LYS A 70 -13.33 -30.81 -2.14
CA LYS A 70 -13.01 -31.23 -3.51
C LYS A 70 -14.25 -31.82 -4.16
N LYS A 71 -14.72 -31.23 -5.26
CA LYS A 71 -15.64 -31.92 -6.19
C LYS A 71 -14.83 -32.79 -7.15
N ILE A 72 -15.46 -33.84 -7.69
CA ILE A 72 -14.84 -34.90 -8.52
C ILE A 72 -14.24 -34.36 -9.85
N ASN A 73 -14.40 -33.07 -10.17
CA ASN A 73 -13.90 -32.45 -11.40
C ASN A 73 -13.20 -31.09 -11.15
N ASP A 74 -12.56 -30.92 -10.00
CA ASP A 74 -11.95 -29.65 -9.61
C ASP A 74 -10.62 -29.42 -10.35
N SER A 75 -10.60 -28.45 -11.27
CA SER A 75 -9.35 -27.89 -11.76
C SER A 75 -8.66 -27.15 -10.61
N ASN A 76 -7.39 -27.47 -10.32
CA ASN A 76 -6.59 -26.87 -9.24
C ASN A 76 -6.27 -25.38 -9.53
N THR A 77 -7.29 -24.53 -9.58
CA THR A 77 -7.18 -23.09 -9.87
C THR A 77 -6.84 -22.26 -8.63
N GLN A 78 -6.90 -22.85 -7.43
CA GLN A 78 -6.68 -22.13 -6.18
C GLN A 78 -5.20 -22.16 -5.76
N TYR A 79 -4.61 -20.97 -5.59
CA TYR A 79 -3.26 -20.81 -5.05
C TYR A 79 -3.25 -21.10 -3.54
N ILE A 80 -2.53 -22.15 -3.15
CA ILE A 80 -2.23 -22.47 -1.74
C ILE A 80 -0.78 -22.09 -1.49
N SER A 81 -0.58 -21.07 -0.68
CA SER A 81 0.76 -20.66 -0.26
C SER A 81 1.42 -21.78 0.56
N THR A 82 2.63 -22.14 0.17
CA THR A 82 3.43 -23.21 0.77
C THR A 82 4.22 -22.75 2.00
N ASP A 83 4.48 -21.44 2.10
CA ASP A 83 5.41 -20.85 3.06
C ASP A 83 4.84 -19.55 3.64
N LYS A 84 5.14 -19.28 4.92
CA LYS A 84 4.60 -18.13 5.63
C LYS A 84 5.01 -16.81 4.99
N LYS A 85 6.20 -16.77 4.39
CA LYS A 85 6.73 -15.60 3.69
C LYS A 85 5.87 -15.24 2.47
N SER A 86 5.53 -16.21 1.62
CA SER A 86 4.67 -15.97 0.45
C SER A 86 3.22 -15.71 0.85
N GLU A 87 2.73 -16.34 1.94
CA GLU A 87 1.42 -16.03 2.50
C GLU A 87 1.35 -14.55 2.91
N MET A 88 2.29 -14.10 3.74
CA MET A 88 2.35 -12.71 4.19
C MET A 88 2.57 -11.73 3.03
N LYS A 89 3.35 -12.13 2.01
CA LYS A 89 3.58 -11.30 0.81
C LYS A 89 2.27 -11.02 0.06
N HIS A 90 1.53 -12.06 -0.29
CA HIS A 90 0.37 -11.93 -1.16
C HIS A 90 -0.89 -11.50 -0.43
N PHE A 91 -1.13 -12.03 0.78
CA PHE A 91 -2.38 -11.78 1.50
C PHE A 91 -2.34 -10.53 2.40
N VAL A 92 -1.15 -10.02 2.73
CA VAL A 92 -1.02 -8.85 3.60
C VAL A 92 -0.27 -7.73 2.90
N TYR A 93 0.98 -7.96 2.52
CA TYR A 93 1.85 -6.89 2.02
C TYR A 93 1.31 -6.24 0.73
N PHE A 94 0.97 -7.03 -0.28
CA PHE A 94 0.40 -6.50 -1.52
C PHE A 94 -0.98 -5.88 -1.34
N VAL A 95 -1.83 -6.48 -0.50
CA VAL A 95 -3.16 -5.94 -0.19
C VAL A 95 -3.05 -4.56 0.45
N VAL A 96 -2.20 -4.40 1.46
CA VAL A 96 -1.99 -3.11 2.13
C VAL A 96 -1.40 -2.08 1.16
N LEU A 97 -0.49 -2.46 0.28
CA LEU A 97 0.05 -1.55 -0.73
C LEU A 97 -1.02 -1.10 -1.73
N ASP A 98 -1.90 -2.01 -2.16
CA ASP A 98 -3.00 -1.70 -3.07
C ASP A 98 -4.02 -0.77 -2.40
N ASP A 99 -4.39 -1.04 -1.15
CA ASP A 99 -5.32 -0.20 -0.39
C ASP A 99 -4.75 1.21 -0.20
N LEU A 100 -3.46 1.33 0.09
CA LEU A 100 -2.78 2.63 0.21
C LEU A 100 -2.76 3.38 -1.13
N LEU A 101 -2.44 2.69 -2.24
CA LEU A 101 -2.42 3.28 -3.57
C LEU A 101 -3.82 3.74 -4.00
N ASN A 102 -4.84 2.92 -3.74
CA ASN A 102 -6.24 3.24 -4.03
C ASN A 102 -6.71 4.41 -3.18
N GLY A 103 -6.44 4.43 -1.88
CA GLY A 103 -6.83 5.54 -1.00
C GLY A 103 -6.19 6.86 -1.41
N ILE A 104 -4.92 6.86 -1.83
CA ILE A 104 -4.26 8.05 -2.41
C ILE A 104 -4.95 8.45 -3.71
N GLN A 105 -5.21 7.49 -4.60
CA GLN A 105 -5.84 7.77 -5.89
C GLN A 105 -7.24 8.38 -5.70
N GLU A 106 -8.09 7.79 -4.87
CA GLU A 106 -9.45 8.29 -4.60
C GLU A 106 -9.42 9.71 -4.03
N ARG A 107 -8.63 9.93 -2.97
CA ARG A 107 -8.57 11.21 -2.28
C ARG A 107 -8.08 12.36 -3.18
N PHE A 108 -7.03 12.12 -3.96
CA PHE A 108 -6.41 13.19 -4.75
C PHE A 108 -6.97 13.32 -6.16
N SER A 109 -7.65 12.30 -6.70
CA SER A 109 -8.44 12.48 -7.94
C SER A 109 -9.59 13.46 -7.71
N GLN A 110 -10.16 13.46 -6.50
CA GLN A 110 -11.29 14.31 -6.12
C GLN A 110 -10.86 15.76 -5.85
N GLU A 111 -9.82 15.98 -5.03
CA GLU A 111 -9.30 17.32 -4.72
C GLU A 111 -8.83 18.09 -5.98
N THR A 112 -8.29 17.39 -6.97
CA THR A 112 -7.83 18.01 -8.22
C THR A 112 -9.01 18.52 -9.06
N VAL A 113 -10.08 17.74 -9.19
CA VAL A 113 -11.30 18.12 -9.94
C VAL A 113 -12.03 19.26 -9.26
N ASP A 114 -12.15 19.23 -7.93
CA ASP A 114 -12.83 20.27 -7.16
C ASP A 114 -12.08 21.61 -7.23
N SER A 115 -10.73 21.57 -7.18
CA SER A 115 -9.90 22.77 -7.33
C SER A 115 -10.06 23.41 -8.70
N TYR A 116 -10.09 22.62 -9.79
CA TYR A 116 -10.39 23.15 -11.12
C TYR A 116 -11.80 23.72 -11.21
N HIS A 117 -12.81 23.08 -10.61
CA HIS A 117 -14.18 23.57 -10.61
C HIS A 117 -14.32 24.91 -9.86
N CYS A 118 -13.66 25.07 -8.71
CA CYS A 118 -13.66 26.32 -7.93
C CYS A 118 -13.00 27.48 -8.70
N ILE A 119 -11.88 27.21 -9.39
CA ILE A 119 -11.23 28.21 -10.25
C ILE A 119 -12.16 28.57 -11.41
N TRP A 120 -12.72 27.58 -12.09
CA TRP A 120 -13.59 27.80 -13.24
C TRP A 120 -14.88 28.57 -12.89
N SER A 121 -15.46 28.32 -11.71
CA SER A 121 -16.61 29.09 -11.21
C SER A 121 -16.27 30.53 -10.84
N SER A 122 -15.02 30.84 -10.50
CA SER A 122 -14.57 32.20 -10.16
C SER A 122 -14.25 33.04 -11.40
N TYR A 123 -13.95 32.40 -12.54
CA TYR A 123 -13.72 33.06 -13.82
C TYR A 123 -14.99 33.26 -14.66
N LYS A 124 -16.14 32.77 -14.17
CA LYS A 124 -17.45 32.97 -14.79
C LYS A 124 -18.07 34.26 -14.26
N PHE A 125 -17.59 35.41 -14.75
CA PHE A 125 -18.31 36.68 -14.71
C PHE A 125 -19.28 36.77 -15.89
#